data_AF-A0A2G6NV57-F1
#
_entry.id   AF-A0A2G6NV57-F1
#
_cell.length_a   1.000
_cell.length_b   1.000
_cell.length_c   1.000
_cell.angle_alpha   90.00
_cell.angle_beta   90.00
_cell.angle_gamma   90.00
#
_symmetry.space_group_name_H-M   'P 1'
#
loop_
_entity.id
_entity.type
_entity.pdbx_description
1 polymer ?
#
loop_
_entity_poly.entity_id
_entity_poly.type
_entity_poly.pdbx_seq_one_letter_code
_entity_poly.pdbx_strand_id
1 'polypeptide(L)' 'MSIIAVDPFVPDQSAVEVSACLKRAVRAMDQARHCAVLWFKEIVERELYKELGYGSVYQYAAVELEFSKTRTGDFL' A
#
# COMPACT_ATOMS: atom_id res chain seq x y z
N MET A 1 -1.97 6.40 16.45
CA MET A 1 -2.36 5.70 15.22
C MET A 1 -2.64 6.79 14.19
N SER A 2 -1.75 7.01 13.22
CA SER A 2 -1.97 8.05 12.20
C SER A 2 -2.90 7.49 11.14
N ILE A 3 -4.07 8.09 10.95
CA ILE A 3 -5.01 7.69 9.91
C ILE A 3 -4.56 8.35 8.61
N ILE A 4 -4.40 7.55 7.57
CA ILE A 4 -4.17 8.05 6.21
C ILE A 4 -5.56 8.40 5.65
N ALA A 5 -5.87 9.69 5.62
CA ALA A 5 -7.16 10.19 5.15
C ALA A 5 -7.04 10.70 3.70
N VAL A 6 -7.98 10.29 2.85
CA VAL A 6 -8.16 10.79 1.48
C VAL A 6 -9.52 11.46 1.41
N ASP A 7 -9.57 12.68 0.89
CA ASP A 7 -10.84 13.36 0.62
C ASP A 7 -11.61 12.62 -0.48
N PRO A 8 -12.92 12.39 -0.33
CA PRO A 8 -13.73 11.80 -1.40
C PRO A 8 -13.77 12.73 -2.61
N PHE A 9 -13.89 12.14 -3.79
CA PHE A 9 -14.02 12.90 -5.03
C PHE A 9 -15.34 13.67 -5.06
N VAL A 10 -15.26 14.97 -5.36
CA VAL A 10 -16.42 15.86 -5.55
C VAL A 10 -16.24 16.60 -6.89
N PRO A 11 -17.19 16.47 -7.85
CA PRO A 11 -17.11 17.16 -9.14
C PRO A 11 -17.41 18.66 -9.00
N ASP A 12 -17.18 19.42 -10.09
CA ASP A 12 -17.53 20.84 -10.25
C ASP A 12 -16.92 21.81 -9.23
N GLN A 13 -15.77 21.45 -8.64
CA GLN A 13 -15.00 22.31 -7.76
C GLN A 13 -14.11 23.30 -8.52
N SER A 14 -13.66 24.35 -7.83
CA SER A 14 -12.71 25.30 -8.40
C SER A 14 -11.35 24.63 -8.68
N ALA A 15 -10.59 25.16 -9.64
CA ALA A 15 -9.26 24.63 -9.99
C ALA A 15 -8.29 24.58 -8.79
N VAL A 16 -8.40 25.55 -7.87
CA VAL A 16 -7.59 25.60 -6.64
C VAL A 16 -7.93 24.46 -5.70
N GLU A 17 -9.22 24.19 -5.51
CA GLU A 17 -9.70 23.10 -4.66
C GLU A 17 -9.34 21.73 -5.25
N VAL A 18 -9.59 21.50 -6.54
CA VAL A 18 -9.21 20.26 -7.22
C VAL A 18 -7.70 20.00 -7.12
N SER A 19 -6.87 21.03 -7.33
CA SER A 19 -5.41 20.92 -7.19
C SER A 19 -5.00 20.56 -5.75
N ALA A 20 -5.65 21.17 -4.75
CA ALA A 20 -5.36 20.89 -3.34
C ALA A 20 -5.80 19.47 -2.95
N CYS A 21 -7.00 19.03 -3.34
CA CYS A 21 -7.52 17.68 -3.11
C CYS A 21 -6.61 16.62 -3.77
N LEU A 22 -6.19 16.84 -5.03
CA LEU A 22 -5.28 15.94 -5.72
C LEU A 22 -3.94 15.82 -5.00
N LYS A 23 -3.34 16.93 -4.56
CA LYS A 23 -2.07 16.89 -3.80
C LYS A 23 -2.20 16.12 -2.50
N ARG A 24 -3.33 16.25 -1.79
CA ARG A 24 -3.59 15.49 -0.56
C ARG A 24 -3.77 14.00 -0.86
N ALA A 25 -4.54 13.65 -1.89
CA ALA A 25 -4.73 12.27 -2.31
C ALA A 25 -3.39 11.60 -2.69
N VAL A 26 -2.53 12.26 -3.46
CA VAL A 26 -1.20 11.73 -3.83
C VAL A 26 -0.33 11.50 -2.59
N ARG A 27 -0.27 12.46 -1.65
CA ARG A 27 0.48 12.28 -0.40
C ARG A 27 -0.05 11.12 0.43
N ALA A 28 -1.36 10.94 0.47
CA ALA A 28 -1.99 9.85 1.18
C ALA A 28 -1.67 8.49 0.50
N MET A 29 -1.64 8.43 -0.83
CA MET A 29 -1.17 7.25 -1.57
C MET A 29 0.29 6.92 -1.23
N ASP A 30 1.18 7.90 -1.22
CA ASP A 30 2.59 7.70 -0.86
C ASP A 30 2.74 7.20 0.59
N GLN A 31 1.98 7.78 1.51
CA GLN A 31 1.98 7.36 2.91
C GLN A 31 1.44 5.93 3.07
N ALA A 32 0.37 5.59 2.35
CA ALA A 32 -0.22 4.25 2.38
C ALA A 32 0.74 3.22 1.81
N ARG A 33 1.42 3.56 0.71
CA ARG A 33 2.48 2.74 0.14
C ARG A 33 3.62 2.52 1.12
N HIS A 34 4.10 3.58 1.77
CA HIS A 34 5.17 3.47 2.76
C HIS A 34 4.78 2.54 3.92
N CYS A 35 3.57 2.71 4.47
CA CYS A 35 3.06 1.81 5.51
C CYS A 35 2.93 0.37 5.03
N ALA A 36 2.46 0.14 3.80
CA ALA A 36 2.34 -1.20 3.23
C ALA A 36 3.72 -1.90 3.10
N VAL A 37 4.76 -1.16 2.70
CA VAL A 37 6.14 -1.70 2.65
C VAL A 37 6.63 -2.08 4.05
N LEU A 38 6.38 -1.27 5.09
CA LEU A 38 6.79 -1.60 6.45
C LEU A 38 6.08 -2.87 6.98
N TRP A 39 4.78 -3.01 6.74
CA TRP A 39 4.04 -4.22 7.10
C TRP A 39 4.51 -5.44 6.33
N PHE A 40 4.80 -5.29 5.04
CA PHE A 40 5.32 -6.38 4.23
C PHE A 40 6.71 -6.82 4.73
N LYS A 41 7.57 -5.86 5.05
CA LYS A 41 8.87 -6.13 5.66
C LYS A 41 8.75 -6.90 6.97
N GLU A 42 7.82 -6.52 7.85
CA GLU A 42 7.55 -7.25 9.10
C GLU A 42 7.14 -8.71 8.84
N ILE A 43 6.27 -8.95 7.85
CA ILE A 43 5.87 -10.31 7.43
C ILE A 43 7.07 -11.14 6.96
N VAL A 44 8.01 -10.51 6.25
CA VAL A 44 9.20 -11.18 5.70
C VAL A 44 10.22 -11.46 6.80
N GLU A 45 10.60 -10.45 7.59
CA GLU A 45 11.64 -10.56 8.62
C GLU A 45 11.27 -11.56 9.72
N ARG A 46 9.99 -11.64 10.08
CA ARG A 46 9.49 -12.59 11.07
C ARG A 46 8.99 -13.90 10.46
N GLU A 47 9.09 -14.03 9.14
CA GLU A 47 8.62 -15.19 8.38
C GLU A 47 7.13 -15.54 8.65
N LEU A 48 6.29 -14.53 8.94
CA LEU A 48 4.87 -14.72 9.29
C LEU A 48 4.08 -15.39 8.16
N TYR A 49 4.55 -15.26 6.92
CA TYR A 49 3.98 -16.00 5.79
C TYR A 49 4.00 -17.52 6.01
N LYS A 50 4.97 -18.07 6.76
CA LYS A 50 5.01 -19.50 7.11
C LYS A 50 3.96 -19.86 8.14
N GLU A 51 3.73 -19.00 9.14
CA GLU A 51 2.67 -19.19 10.14
C GLU A 51 1.28 -19.16 9.49
N LEU A 52 1.13 -18.37 8.43
CA LEU A 52 -0.07 -18.33 7.57
C LEU A 52 -0.18 -19.52 6.59
N GLY A 53 0.78 -20.44 6.59
CA GLY A 53 0.75 -21.67 5.78
C GLY A 53 1.37 -21.55 4.37
N TYR A 54 2.08 -20.46 4.07
CA TYR A 54 2.73 -20.26 2.77
C TYR A 54 4.18 -20.76 2.76
N GLY A 55 4.56 -21.44 1.68
CA GLY A 55 5.91 -22.00 1.52
C GLY A 55 6.98 -20.98 1.12
N SER A 56 6.59 -19.78 0.66
CA SER A 56 7.50 -18.68 0.38
C SER A 56 6.77 -17.33 0.40
N VAL A 57 7.53 -16.24 0.58
CA VAL A 57 6.98 -14.88 0.49
C VAL A 57 6.35 -14.60 -0.88
N TYR A 58 6.92 -15.12 -1.97
CA TYR A 58 6.37 -14.94 -3.32
C TYR A 58 5.01 -15.64 -3.48
N GLN A 59 4.83 -16.80 -2.85
CA GLN A 59 3.54 -17.48 -2.84
C GLN A 59 2.51 -16.68 -2.04
N TYR A 60 2.88 -16.19 -0.85
CA TYR A 60 2.02 -15.32 -0.04
C TYR A 60 1.61 -14.06 -0.82
N ALA A 61 2.57 -13.34 -1.39
CA ALA A 61 2.29 -12.10 -2.11
C ALA A 61 1.44 -12.32 -3.37
N ALA A 62 1.59 -13.46 -4.06
CA ALA A 62 0.78 -13.78 -5.22
C ALA A 62 -0.66 -14.17 -4.84
N VAL A 63 -0.87 -14.89 -3.74
CA VAL A 63 -2.21 -15.36 -3.32
C VAL A 63 -2.98 -14.27 -2.58
N GLU A 64 -2.37 -13.60 -1.60
CA GLU A 64 -3.06 -12.67 -0.71
C GLU A 64 -3.09 -11.23 -1.23
N LEU A 65 -2.05 -10.84 -1.99
CA LEU A 65 -1.91 -9.46 -2.48
C LEU A 65 -2.04 -9.36 -4.01
N GLU A 66 -2.20 -10.49 -4.70
CA GLU A 66 -2.25 -10.58 -6.17
C GLU A 66 -1.03 -9.92 -6.85
N PHE A 67 0.12 -9.93 -6.18
CA PHE A 67 1.35 -9.34 -6.71
C PHE A 67 2.00 -10.27 -7.73
N SER A 68 2.50 -9.67 -8.81
CA SER A 68 3.46 -10.35 -9.69
C SER A 68 4.81 -10.48 -8.99
N LYS A 69 5.67 -11.41 -9.44
CA LYS A 69 7.03 -11.57 -8.89
C LYS A 69 7.83 -10.27 -8.88
N THR A 70 7.74 -9.48 -9.95
CA THR A 70 8.40 -8.17 -10.05
C THR A 70 7.86 -7.21 -8.99
N ARG A 71 6.53 -7.14 -8.83
CA ARG A 71 5.90 -6.27 -7.83
C ARG A 71 6.20 -6.71 -6.40
N THR A 72 6.31 -8.02 -6.14
CA THR A 72 6.81 -8.53 -4.86
C THR A 72 8.25 -8.09 -4.61
N GLY A 73 9.09 -8.09 -5.64
CA GLY A 73 10.46 -7.57 -5.58
C GLY A 73 10.53 -6.09 -5.20
N ASP A 74 9.59 -5.26 -5.66
CA ASP A 74 9.54 -3.83 -5.28
C ASP A 74 9.24 -3.60 -3.78
N PHE A 75 8.79 -4.63 -3.07
CA PHE A 75 8.46 -4.60 -1.64
C PHE A 75 9.51 -5.31 -0.76
N LEU A 76 10.48 -6.00 -1.36
CA LEU A 76 11.59 -6.69 -0.69
C LEU A 76 12.85 -5.80 -0.69
#